data_AF-F7VJE1-F1
#
_entry.id   AF-F7VJE1-F1
#
_cell.length_a   1.000
_cell.length_b   1.000
_cell.length_c   1.000
_cell.angle_alpha   90.00
_cell.angle_beta   90.00
_cell.angle_gamma   90.00
#
_symmetry.space_group_name_H-M   'P 1'
#
loop_
_entity.id
_entity.type
_entity.pdbx_description
1 polymer ?
#
loop_
_entity_poly.entity_id
_entity_poly.type
_entity_poly.pdbx_seq_one_letter_code
_entity_poly.pdbx_strand_id
1 'polypeptide(L)' 'MVQLADKTNRRTAWEFLEHLLRVVPYLFHTILTDNGIQFAEQPRNRGMAWSCSMRFDMICEANGIEHRLTKLTHP' A
#
# COMPACT_ATOMS: atom_id res chain seq x y z
N MET A 1 -0.74 19.38 2.98
CA MET A 1 -2.02 18.73 3.32
C MET A 1 -1.68 17.49 4.13
N VAL A 2 -2.20 17.34 5.35
CA VAL A 2 -1.93 16.19 6.21
C VAL A 2 -3.28 15.55 6.55
N GLN A 3 -3.45 14.28 6.19
CA GLN A 3 -4.61 13.49 6.54
C GLN A 3 -4.15 12.43 7.55
N LEU A 4 -4.79 12.42 8.72
CA LEU A 4 -4.57 11.40 9.75
C LEU A 4 -5.80 10.50 9.81
N ALA A 5 -5.54 9.20 9.87
CA ALA A 5 -6.58 8.19 10.01
C ALA A 5 -6.73 7.76 11.47
N ASP A 6 -7.97 7.67 11.95
CA ASP A 6 -8.25 7.19 13.32
C ASP A 6 -7.91 5.71 13.53
N LYS A 7 -7.85 4.92 12.45
CA LYS A 7 -7.58 3.48 12.50
C LYS A 7 -6.63 3.04 11.39
N THR A 8 -5.68 2.18 11.76
CA THR A 8 -4.68 1.63 10.84
C THR A 8 -5.16 0.30 10.24
N ASN A 9 -6.06 0.36 9.27
CA ASN A 9 -6.58 -0.81 8.56
C ASN A 9 -6.32 -0.73 7.05
N ARG A 10 -6.46 -1.85 6.34
CA ARG A 10 -6.21 -1.93 4.87
C ARG A 10 -7.09 -0.97 4.08
N ARG A 11 -8.34 -0.79 4.50
CA ARG A 11 -9.29 0.09 3.81
C ARG A 11 -8.83 1.54 3.80
N THR A 12 -8.47 2.01 4.99
CA THR A 12 -8.02 3.39 5.15
C THR A 12 -6.72 3.66 4.40
N ALA A 13 -5.83 2.66 4.27
CA ALA A 13 -4.60 2.80 3.48
C ALA A 13 -4.87 3.01 1.98
N TRP A 14 -5.77 2.23 1.36
CA TRP A 14 -6.06 2.41 -0.06
C TRP A 14 -6.96 3.62 -0.34
N GLU A 15 -7.89 3.97 0.56
CA GLU A 15 -8.69 5.21 0.44
C GLU A 15 -7.79 6.45 0.52
N PHE A 16 -6.77 6.41 1.38
CA PHE A 16 -5.75 7.46 1.45
C PHE A 16 -4.97 7.58 0.14
N LEU A 17 -4.55 6.45 -0.46
CA LEU A 17 -3.85 6.45 -1.75
C LEU A 17 -4.72 7.05 -2.87
N GLU A 18 -5.97 6.61 -3.01
CA GLU A 18 -6.90 7.19 -4.00
C GLU A 18 -7.08 8.70 -3.82
N HIS A 19 -7.20 9.16 -2.57
CA HIS A 19 -7.27 10.58 -2.27
C HIS A 19 -5.99 11.31 -2.67
N LEU A 20 -4.83 10.77 -2.31
CA LEU A 20 -3.51 11.35 -2.59
C LEU A 20 -3.29 11.51 -4.11
N LEU A 21 -3.60 10.49 -4.90
CA LEU A 21 -3.48 10.52 -6.36
C LEU A 21 -4.37 11.58 -7.00
N ARG A 22 -5.52 11.88 -6.40
CA ARG A 22 -6.46 12.90 -6.91
C ARG A 22 -6.03 14.33 -6.59
N VAL A 23 -5.39 14.55 -5.44
CA VAL A 23 -5.14 15.91 -4.92
C VAL A 23 -3.73 16.43 -5.22
N VAL A 24 -2.79 15.55 -5.51
CA VAL A 24 -1.39 15.94 -5.79
C VAL A 24 -1.21 16.10 -7.30
N PRO A 25 -0.66 17.23 -7.79
CA PRO A 25 -0.52 17.51 -9.23
C PRO A 25 0.70 16.84 -9.87
N TYR A 26 1.22 15.76 -9.27
CA TYR A 26 2.42 15.07 -9.71
C TYR A 26 2.13 13.61 -9.97
N LEU A 27 2.81 13.04 -10.96
CA LEU A 27 2.78 11.62 -11.23
C LEU A 27 3.68 10.88 -10.23
N PHE A 28 3.13 9.87 -9.57
CA PHE A 28 3.90 8.98 -8.72
C PHE A 28 4.52 7.90 -9.60
N HIS A 29 5.82 7.70 -9.49
CA HIS A 29 6.50 6.58 -10.15
C HIS A 29 6.76 5.41 -9.19
N THR A 30 6.91 5.72 -7.91
CA THR A 30 7.23 4.73 -6.87
C THR A 30 6.64 5.15 -5.54
N ILE A 31 6.11 4.18 -4.79
CA ILE A 31 5.71 4.33 -3.40
C ILE A 31 6.48 3.31 -2.56
N LEU A 32 7.13 3.77 -1.48
CA LEU A 32 7.83 2.93 -0.52
C LEU A 32 7.03 2.86 0.78
N THR A 33 6.61 1.66 1.19
CA THR A 33 5.89 1.41 2.46
C THR A 33 6.66 0.44 3.35
N ASP A 34 6.28 0.39 4.63
CA ASP A 34 6.74 -0.67 5.52
C ASP A 34 6.04 -2.01 5.21
N ASN A 35 6.45 -3.08 5.88
CA ASN A 35 5.85 -4.42 5.71
C ASN A 35 4.56 -4.60 6.54
N GLY A 36 3.87 -3.52 6.91
CA GLY A 36 2.66 -3.54 7.72
C GLY A 36 1.52 -4.29 7.03
N ILE A 37 0.59 -4.84 7.83
CA ILE A 37 -0.57 -5.60 7.32
C ILE A 37 -1.50 -4.76 6.43
N GLN A 38 -1.38 -3.42 6.44
CA GLN A 38 -2.12 -2.55 5.54
C GLN A 38 -1.57 -2.56 4.11
N PHE A 39 -0.28 -2.82 3.94
CA PHE A 39 0.45 -2.67 2.67
C PHE A 39 1.00 -3.98 2.12
N ALA A 40 1.27 -4.95 2.99
CA ALA A 40 1.85 -6.22 2.60
C ALA A 40 1.08 -7.41 3.19
N GLU A 41 1.01 -8.48 2.40
CA GLU A 41 0.55 -9.75 2.91
C GLU A 41 1.58 -10.34 3.88
N GLN A 42 1.10 -10.80 5.05
CA GLN A 42 1.99 -11.41 6.02
C GLN A 42 2.59 -12.70 5.45
N PRO A 43 3.89 -12.97 5.67
CA PRO A 43 4.57 -14.15 5.12
C PRO A 43 3.84 -15.47 5.40
N ARG A 44 3.22 -15.60 6.58
CA ARG A 44 2.44 -16.79 6.98
C ARG A 44 1.22 -17.10 6.11
N ASN A 45 0.74 -16.14 5.33
CA ASN A 45 -0.45 -16.26 4.49
C ASN A 45 -0.10 -16.47 3.00
N ARG A 46 1.18 -16.31 2.63
CA ARG A 46 1.63 -16.44 1.24
C ARG A 46 1.38 -17.87 0.75
N GLY A 47 0.76 -17.98 -0.43
CA GLY A 47 0.45 -19.28 -1.04
C GLY A 47 -0.83 -19.95 -0.53
N MET A 48 -1.58 -19.30 0.37
CA MET A 48 -2.95 -19.74 0.69
C MET A 48 -3.93 -19.35 -0.43
N ALA A 49 -5.03 -20.08 -0.56
CA ALA A 49 -6.08 -19.84 -1.57
C ALA A 49 -6.72 -18.43 -1.53
N TRP A 50 -6.47 -17.68 -0.46
CA TRP A 50 -6.94 -16.30 -0.26
C TRP A 50 -5.81 -15.26 -0.36
N SER A 51 -4.60 -15.69 -0.71
CA SER A 51 -3.51 -14.80 -1.11
C SER A 51 -3.93 -14.12 -2.40
N CYS A 52 -4.26 -12.83 -2.29
CA CYS A 52 -4.81 -12.02 -3.35
C CYS A 52 -4.07 -10.69 -3.36
N SER A 53 -3.86 -10.13 -4.56
CA SER A 53 -3.29 -8.79 -4.71
C SER A 53 -4.05 -7.81 -3.83
N MET A 54 -3.34 -7.13 -2.93
CA MET A 54 -4.00 -6.21 -2.02
C MET A 54 -4.55 -5.03 -2.83
N ARG A 55 -5.66 -4.44 -2.38
CA ARG A 55 -6.26 -3.31 -3.10
C ARG A 55 -5.30 -2.13 -3.27
N PHE A 56 -4.38 -1.96 -2.32
CA PHE A 56 -3.28 -1.02 -2.43
C PHE A 56 -2.37 -1.32 -3.64
N ASP A 57 -1.93 -2.57 -3.79
CA ASP A 57 -1.11 -3.02 -4.93
C ASP A 57 -1.86 -2.86 -6.25
N MET A 58 -3.15 -3.22 -6.29
CA MET A 58 -3.98 -3.09 -7.50
C MET A 58 -4.10 -1.63 -7.95
N ILE A 59 -4.25 -0.68 -7.02
CA ILE A 59 -4.29 0.75 -7.35
C ILE A 59 -2.94 1.22 -7.88
N CYS A 60 -1.84 0.80 -7.25
CA CYS A 60 -0.49 1.12 -7.73
C CYS A 60 -0.28 0.61 -9.17
N GLU A 61 -0.59 -0.66 -9.42
CA GLU A 61 -0.48 -1.28 -10.75
C GLU A 61 -1.33 -0.57 -11.80
N ALA A 62 -2.60 -0.28 -11.48
CA ALA A 62 -3.51 0.43 -12.37
C ALA A 62 -3.05 1.87 -12.73
N ASN A 63 -2.22 2.48 -11.90
CA ASN A 63 -1.66 3.81 -12.13
C ASN A 63 -0.19 3.80 -12.61
N GLY A 64 0.37 2.62 -12.89
CA GLY A 64 1.78 2.48 -13.30
C GLY A 64 2.79 2.86 -12.22
N ILE A 65 2.39 2.74 -10.94
CA ILE A 65 3.19 3.08 -9.77
C ILE A 65 3.89 1.82 -9.28
N GLU A 66 5.21 1.87 -9.16
CA GLU A 66 5.95 0.78 -8.53
C GLU A 66 5.74 0.81 -7.01
N HIS A 67 5.16 -0.24 -6.45
CA HIS A 67 5.06 -0.40 -5.00
C HIS A 67 6.26 -1.21 -4.47
N ARG A 68 7.03 -0.59 -3.58
CA ARG A 68 8.19 -1.22 -2.91
C ARG A 68 7.92 -1.31 -1.42
N LEU A 69 8.40 -2.40 -0.82
CA LEU A 69 8.44 -2.59 0.61
C LEU A 69 9.85 -2.30 1.13
N THR A 70 9.96 -1.68 2.31
CA THR A 70 11.25 -1.56 3.00
C THR A 70 11.86 -2.94 3.22
N LYS A 71 13.19 -3.04 3.15
CA LYS A 71 13.89 -4.24 3.58
C LYS A 71 13.56 -4.50 5.05
N LEU A 72 13.23 -5.75 5.38
CA LEU A 72 13.11 -6.18 6.77
C LEU A 72 14.46 -5.94 7.45
N THR A 73 14.49 -5.03 8.42
CA THR A 73 15.61 -4.87 9.34
C THR A 73 15.47 -5.92 10.43
N HIS A 74 16.33 -6.94 10.41
CA HIS A 74 16.61 -7.80 11.55
C HIS A 74 17.90 -7.30 12.22
N PRO A 75 17.97 -7.16 13.55
CA PRO A 75 19.22 -7.34 14.27
C PRO A 75 19.68 -8.80 14.24
#